data_AF-A0A914MUI8-F1
#
_entry.id   AF-A0A914MUI8-F1
#
_cell.length_a   1.000
_cell.length_b   1.000
_cell.length_c   1.000
_cell.angle_alpha   90.00
_cell.angle_beta   90.00
_cell.angle_gamma   90.00
#
_symmetry.space_group_name_H-M   'P 1'
#
loop_
_entity.id
_entity.type
_entity.pdbx_description
1 polymer ?
#
loop_
_entity_poly.entity_id
_entity_poly.type
_entity_poly.pdbx_seq_one_letter_code
_entity_poly.pdbx_strand_id
1 'polypeptide(L)'
;MAHDKCYDLAVDKGICFDVEFEYIDDYGWECKNKGINCPKTLNGCKEALCSCDKQVVDCWSKYPKPSIKTKCTHGKRIFSNILGIIFDSLKIFINFVSSLPNLVAGLFHRN
;
A
#
# COMPACT_ATOMS: atom_id res chain seq x y z
N MET A 1 0.63 8.49 -2.23
CA MET A 1 -0.35 8.29 -1.13
C MET A 1 -1.70 8.93 -1.39
N ALA A 2 -1.86 10.25 -1.52
CA ALA A 2 -3.20 10.81 -1.82
C ALA A 2 -3.72 10.39 -3.21
N HIS A 3 -2.80 10.32 -4.19
CA HIS A 3 -3.04 9.77 -5.53
C HIS A 3 -3.45 8.31 -5.49
N ASP A 4 -2.63 7.48 -4.85
CA ASP A 4 -2.83 6.04 -4.73
C ASP A 4 -4.22 5.75 -4.13
N LYS A 5 -4.60 6.46 -3.06
CA LYS A 5 -5.94 6.37 -2.45
C LYS A 5 -7.08 6.81 -3.38
N CYS A 6 -6.82 7.71 -4.32
CA CYS A 6 -7.81 8.12 -5.31
C CYS A 6 -8.10 6.97 -6.29
N TYR A 7 -7.06 6.23 -6.70
CA TYR A 7 -7.21 5.02 -7.49
C TYR A 7 -7.92 3.92 -6.71
N ASP A 8 -7.49 3.65 -5.47
CA ASP A 8 -8.15 2.67 -4.59
C ASP A 8 -9.66 2.95 -4.50
N LEU A 9 -10.05 4.22 -4.31
CA LEU A 9 -11.45 4.62 -4.23
C LEU A 9 -12.23 4.40 -5.53
N ALA A 10 -11.58 4.54 -6.70
CA ALA A 10 -12.22 4.30 -7.98
C ALA A 10 -12.51 2.80 -8.19
N VAL A 11 -11.59 1.94 -7.74
CA VAL A 11 -11.76 0.48 -7.73
C VAL A 11 -12.80 0.06 -6.69
N ASP A 12 -12.73 0.57 -5.45
CA ASP A 12 -13.66 0.24 -4.37
C ASP A 12 -15.12 0.57 -4.72
N LYS A 13 -15.32 1.62 -5.53
CA LYS A 13 -16.64 2.02 -6.03
C LYS A 13 -17.10 1.22 -7.26
N GLY A 14 -16.28 0.31 -7.77
CA GLY A 14 -16.54 -0.45 -8.99
C GLY A 14 -16.56 0.42 -10.25
N ILE A 15 -15.95 1.60 -10.22
CA ILE A 15 -15.84 2.49 -11.39
C ILE A 15 -14.72 2.01 -12.31
N CYS A 16 -13.60 1.60 -11.70
CA CYS A 16 -12.46 0.97 -12.35
C CYS A 16 -12.39 -0.53 -11.99
N PHE A 17 -11.73 -1.31 -12.85
CA PHE A 17 -11.68 -2.77 -12.71
C PHE A 17 -10.72 -3.22 -11.60
N ASP A 18 -9.48 -2.71 -11.60
CA ASP A 18 -8.41 -3.11 -10.67
C ASP A 18 -7.21 -2.14 -10.77
N VAL A 19 -6.46 -1.97 -9.66
CA VAL A 19 -5.40 -0.96 -9.39
C VAL A 19 -4.22 -1.02 -10.38
N GLU A 20 -3.94 -2.20 -10.92
CA GLU A 20 -2.89 -2.40 -11.93
C GLU A 20 -3.30 -1.87 -13.31
N PHE A 21 -4.61 -1.87 -13.62
CA PHE A 21 -5.10 -1.44 -14.93
C PHE A 21 -5.08 0.09 -15.07
N GLU A 22 -5.17 0.88 -14.00
CA GLU A 22 -5.12 2.35 -14.03
C GLU A 22 -3.76 2.89 -14.47
N TYR A 23 -2.69 2.10 -14.31
CA TYR A 23 -1.36 2.48 -14.79
C TYR A 23 -1.12 2.16 -16.27
N ILE A 24 -2.06 1.47 -16.93
CA ILE A 24 -1.95 1.02 -18.32
C ILE A 24 -3.10 1.56 -19.19
N ASP A 25 -4.28 1.82 -18.61
CA ASP A 25 -5.43 2.34 -19.35
C ASP A 25 -5.19 3.81 -19.75
N ASP A 26 -5.16 4.03 -21.07
CA ASP A 26 -4.93 5.35 -21.63
C ASP A 26 -6.22 6.17 -21.62
N TYR A 27 -6.12 7.46 -21.34
CA TYR A 27 -7.25 8.38 -21.35
C TYR A 27 -6.87 9.70 -22.00
N GLY A 28 -7.83 10.33 -22.70
CA GLY A 28 -7.61 11.59 -23.37
C GLY A 28 -7.49 12.73 -22.37
N TRP A 29 -6.39 13.49 -22.40
CA TRP A 29 -6.20 14.70 -21.60
C TRP A 29 -5.57 15.81 -22.45
N GLU A 30 -5.71 17.05 -22.01
CA GLU A 30 -5.13 18.20 -22.70
C GLU A 30 -4.33 19.08 -21.72
N CYS A 31 -3.22 19.65 -22.18
CA CYS A 31 -2.53 20.73 -21.48
C CYS A 31 -2.96 22.07 -22.08
N LYS A 32 -3.72 22.87 -21.33
CA LYS A 32 -4.14 24.22 -21.73
C LYS A 32 -3.71 25.22 -20.68
N ASN A 33 -3.05 26.30 -21.09
CA ASN A 33 -2.60 27.37 -20.18
C ASN A 33 -1.77 26.86 -18.99
N LYS A 34 -0.89 25.87 -19.21
CA LYS A 34 -0.08 25.21 -18.17
C LYS A 34 -0.88 24.44 -17.11
N GLY A 35 -2.16 24.17 -17.38
CA GLY A 35 -3.01 23.33 -16.55
C GLY A 35 -3.49 22.09 -17.29
N ILE A 36 -3.77 21.03 -16.52
CA ILE A 36 -4.42 19.83 -17.04
C ILE A 36 -5.92 20.07 -17.18
N ASN A 37 -6.45 19.74 -18.36
CA ASN A 37 -7.86 19.69 -18.68
C ASN A 37 -8.29 18.26 -18.98
N CYS A 38 -9.31 17.78 -18.27
CA CYS A 38 -9.97 16.51 -18.54
C CYS A 38 -11.18 16.77 -19.45
N PRO A 39 -11.22 16.22 -20.68
CA PRO A 39 -12.34 16.39 -21.59
C PRO A 39 -13.65 15.87 -20.97
N LYS A 40 -14.75 16.61 -21.15
CA LYS A 40 -16.09 16.19 -20.72
C LYS A 40 -16.63 14.95 -21.45
N THR A 41 -15.94 14.52 -22.49
CA THR A 41 -16.27 13.31 -23.25
C THR A 41 -15.75 12.04 -22.57
N LEU A 42 -14.85 12.16 -21.59
CA LEU A 42 -14.45 11.04 -20.76
C LEU A 42 -15.63 10.55 -19.91
N ASN A 43 -15.66 9.26 -19.64
CA ASN A 43 -16.66 8.63 -18.78
C ASN A 43 -16.03 7.46 -18.01
N GLY A 44 -16.73 7.01 -16.97
CA GLY A 44 -16.37 5.83 -16.20
C GLY A 44 -14.96 5.93 -15.62
N CYS A 45 -14.18 4.85 -15.74
CA CYS A 45 -12.83 4.79 -15.20
C CYS A 45 -11.93 5.91 -15.74
N LYS A 46 -11.94 6.17 -17.05
CA LYS A 46 -11.07 7.19 -17.68
C LYS A 46 -11.29 8.60 -17.12
N GLU A 47 -12.54 8.95 -16.82
CA GLU A 47 -12.87 10.21 -16.16
C GLU A 47 -12.34 10.25 -14.72
N ALA A 48 -12.51 9.16 -13.98
CA ALA A 48 -11.99 9.04 -12.62
C ALA A 48 -10.47 9.16 -12.57
N LEU A 49 -9.75 8.48 -13.49
CA LEU A 49 -8.28 8.54 -13.57
C LEU A 49 -7.79 9.94 -13.91
N CYS A 50 -8.38 10.57 -14.92
CA CYS A 50 -8.00 11.93 -15.28
C CYS A 50 -8.22 12.90 -14.10
N SER A 51 -9.30 12.74 -13.34
CA SER A 51 -9.57 13.53 -12.14
C SER A 51 -8.52 13.30 -11.03
N CYS A 52 -8.14 12.04 -10.78
CA CYS A 52 -7.10 11.69 -9.81
C CYS A 52 -5.73 12.28 -10.21
N ASP A 53 -5.34 12.14 -11.48
CA ASP A 53 -4.07 12.65 -11.99
C ASP A 53 -4.02 14.18 -12.02
N LYS A 54 -5.14 14.82 -12.36
CA LYS A 54 -5.28 16.27 -12.28
C LYS A 54 -5.04 16.77 -10.85
N GLN A 55 -5.62 16.12 -9.83
CA GLN A 55 -5.44 16.52 -8.43
C GLN A 55 -3.97 16.45 -7.99
N VAL A 56 -3.24 15.43 -8.45
CA VAL A 56 -1.80 15.30 -8.19
C VAL A 56 -1.01 16.41 -8.82
N VAL A 57 -1.25 16.70 -10.10
CA VAL A 57 -0.49 17.72 -10.83
C VAL A 57 -0.82 19.10 -10.29
N ASP A 58 -2.07 19.38 -9.98
CA ASP A 58 -2.49 20.61 -9.33
C ASP A 58 -1.83 20.76 -7.95
N CYS A 59 -1.64 19.66 -7.21
CA CYS A 59 -0.88 19.65 -5.95
C CYS A 59 0.60 19.93 -6.16
N TRP A 60 1.26 19.22 -7.07
CA TRP A 60 2.69 19.38 -7.37
C TRP A 60 3.01 20.76 -7.91
N SER A 61 2.10 21.38 -8.67
CA SER A 61 2.29 22.72 -9.23
C SER A 61 2.51 23.82 -8.18
N LYS A 62 2.07 23.58 -6.93
CA LYS A 62 2.18 24.52 -5.81
C LYS A 62 3.57 24.52 -5.15
N TYR A 63 4.41 23.53 -5.44
CA TYR A 63 5.68 23.33 -4.77
C TYR A 63 6.83 23.27 -5.79
N PRO A 64 8.03 23.74 -5.43
CA PRO A 64 9.20 23.58 -6.28
C PRO A 64 9.55 22.09 -6.42
N LYS A 65 10.08 21.71 -7.58
CA LYS A 65 10.61 20.36 -7.79
C LYS A 65 11.69 20.07 -6.75
N PRO A 66 11.64 18.91 -6.04
CA PRO A 66 12.68 18.54 -5.09
C PRO A 66 14.06 18.49 -5.74
N SER A 67 15.07 19.07 -5.09
CA SER A 67 16.46 19.07 -5.55
C SER A 67 17.21 17.78 -5.19
N ILE A 68 16.68 16.99 -4.25
CA ILE A 68 17.32 15.77 -3.75
C ILE A 68 16.35 14.60 -3.91
N LYS A 69 16.83 13.53 -4.56
CA LYS A 69 16.12 12.24 -4.61
C LYS A 69 16.52 11.42 -3.39
N THR A 70 15.60 11.25 -2.45
CA THR A 70 15.80 10.37 -1.29
C THR A 70 15.98 8.93 -1.73
N LYS A 71 16.97 8.21 -1.14
CA LYS A 71 17.19 6.79 -1.43
C LYS A 71 16.10 5.93 -0.80
N CYS A 72 15.58 4.97 -1.55
CA CYS A 72 14.67 3.95 -1.02
C CYS A 72 15.46 2.96 -0.13
N THR A 73 14.98 2.70 1.08
CA THR A 73 15.64 1.83 2.08
C THR A 73 14.99 0.45 2.20
N HIS A 74 14.08 0.07 1.29
CA HIS A 74 13.27 -1.14 1.37
C HIS A 74 14.06 -2.45 1.62
N GLY A 75 15.29 -2.56 1.11
CA GLY A 75 16.13 -3.76 1.30
C GLY A 75 16.55 -4.05 2.75
N LYS A 76 16.48 -3.08 3.67
CA LYS A 76 16.82 -3.31 5.10
C LYS A 76 15.69 -3.95 5.91
N ARG A 77 14.44 -3.96 5.42
CA ARG A 77 13.29 -4.54 6.14
C ARG A 77 13.22 -6.06 6.07
N ILE A 78 13.72 -6.68 4.99
CA ILE A 78 13.63 -8.14 4.82
C ILE A 78 14.45 -8.88 5.89
N PHE A 79 15.68 -8.45 6.16
CA PHE A 79 16.52 -9.06 7.20
C PHE A 79 15.97 -8.84 8.62
N SER A 80 15.35 -7.68 8.89
CA SER A 80 14.72 -7.39 10.19
C SER A 80 13.51 -8.29 10.45
N ASN A 81 12.72 -8.61 9.43
CA ASN A 81 11.51 -9.41 9.57
C ASN A 81 11.80 -10.91 9.76
N ILE A 82 12.83 -11.46 9.09
CA ILE A 82 13.24 -12.87 9.28
C ILE A 82 13.76 -13.10 10.70
N LEU A 83 14.62 -12.20 11.22
CA LEU A 83 15.09 -12.26 12.60
C LEU A 83 13.93 -12.16 13.60
N GLY A 84 12.93 -11.32 13.32
CA GLY A 84 11.70 -11.21 14.13
C GLY A 84 10.90 -12.52 14.18
N ILE A 85 10.65 -13.15 13.03
CA ILE A 85 9.92 -14.43 12.93
C ILE A 85 10.64 -15.55 13.68
N ILE A 86 11.97 -15.62 13.55
CA ILE A 86 12.78 -16.62 14.27
C ILE A 86 12.69 -16.38 15.78
N PHE A 87 12.78 -15.13 16.23
CA PHE A 87 12.72 -14.78 17.66
C PHE A 87 11.33 -15.07 18.27
N ASP A 88 10.25 -14.78 17.55
CA ASP A 88 8.88 -15.07 18.00
C ASP A 88 8.60 -16.58 18.03
N SER A 89 9.10 -17.33 17.03
CA SER A 89 9.00 -18.79 17.00
C SER A 89 9.77 -19.43 18.16
N LEU A 90 10.96 -18.92 18.48
CA LEU A 90 11.77 -19.38 19.60
C LEU A 90 11.09 -19.10 20.94
N LYS A 91 10.46 -17.92 21.10
CA LYS A 91 9.68 -17.57 22.30
C LYS A 91 8.50 -18.52 22.50
N ILE A 92 7.75 -18.86 21.44
CA ILE A 92 6.64 -19.81 21.52
C ILE A 92 7.13 -21.17 22.00
N PHE A 93 8.24 -21.66 21.42
CA PHE A 93 8.81 -22.95 21.80
C PHE A 93 9.31 -22.97 23.26
N ILE A 94 10.02 -21.92 23.68
CA ILE A 94 10.51 -21.79 25.07
C ILE A 94 9.33 -21.75 26.05
N ASN A 95 8.29 -20.95 25.76
CA ASN A 95 7.10 -20.87 26.61
C ASN A 95 6.38 -22.22 26.71
N PHE A 96 6.23 -22.95 25.59
CA PHE A 96 5.65 -24.28 25.58
C PHE A 96 6.47 -25.27 26.43
N VAL A 97 7.78 -25.36 26.22
CA VAL A 97 8.66 -26.24 27.00
C VAL A 97 8.68 -25.88 28.48
N SER A 98 8.64 -24.60 28.84
CA SER A 98 8.55 -24.15 30.23
C SER A 98 7.21 -24.48 30.92
N SER A 99 6.16 -24.76 30.14
CA SER A 99 4.84 -25.15 30.65
C SER A 99 4.66 -26.67 30.80
N LEU A 100 5.50 -27.48 30.16
CA LEU A 100 5.45 -28.95 30.25
C LEU A 100 5.62 -29.51 31.69
N PRO A 101 6.45 -28.96 32.59
CA PRO A 101 6.56 -29.45 33.96
C PRO A 101 5.24 -29.41 34.73
N ASN A 102 4.40 -28.40 34.47
CA ASN A 102 3.10 -28.25 35.12
C ASN A 102 2.04 -29.21 34.55
N LEU A 103 2.19 -29.65 33.30
CA LEU A 103 1.27 -30.59 32.66
C LEU A 103 1.53 -32.04 33.11
N VAL A 104 2.81 -32.41 33.29
CA VAL A 104 3.20 -33.75 33.77
C VAL A 104 2.91 -33.91 35.27
N ALA A 105 3.04 -32.83 36.06
CA ALA A 105 2.66 -32.84 37.48
C ALA A 105 1.14 -33.05 37.71
N GLY A 106 0.28 -32.65 36.77
CA GLY A 106 -1.17 -32.85 36.84
C GLY A 106 -1.66 -34.27 36.54
N LEU A 107 -0.84 -35.10 35.88
CA LEU A 107 -1.18 -36.48 35.51
C LEU A 107 -0.80 -37.53 36.58
N PHE A 108 -0.04 -37.14 37.62
CA PHE A 108 0.31 -38.01 38.75
C PHE A 108 -0.52 -37.75 40.03
N HIS A 109 -1.62 -36.98 39.93
CA HIS A 109 -2.56 -36.69 41.04
C HIS A 109 -4.02 -37.05 40.73
N ARG A 110 -4.27 -37.95 39.79
CA ARG A 110 -5.52 -38.71 39.71
C ARG A 110 -5.20 -40.19 39.66
N ASN A 111 -5.44 -40.85 40.79
CA ASN A 111 -5.53 -42.31 40.93
C ASN A 111 -6.44 -42.91 39.86
#